data_AF-B1XPE5-F1
#
_entry.id   AF-B1XPE5-F1
#
_cell.length_a   1.000
_cell.length_b   1.000
_cell.length_c   1.000
_cell.angle_alpha   90.00
_cell.angle_beta   90.00
_cell.angle_gamma   90.00
#
_symmetry.space_group_name_H-M   'P 1'
#
loop_
_entity.id
_entity.type
_entity.pdbx_description
1 polymer ?
#
loop_
_entity_poly.entity_id
_entity_poly.type
_entity_poly.pdbx_seq_one_letter_code
_entity_poly.pdbx_strand_id
1 'polypeptide(L)'
;MTFDPDKRKLLSSLCHGAIFINYFFLSVLIPLVLLVISEDPVVKANARESLNLHLNLWVGWAIAGFCAATVILIPIAIILAIPLLLLSFVMPILAILKILGSPATEYRYPFIIHIL
;
A
#
# COMPACT_ATOMS: atom_id res chain seq x y z
N MET A 1 -5.71 -24.92 -10.18
CA MET A 1 -5.02 -25.15 -8.89
C MET A 1 -5.90 -24.61 -7.78
N THR A 2 -6.09 -25.36 -6.70
CA THR A 2 -6.80 -24.91 -5.50
C THR A 2 -5.78 -24.31 -4.54
N PHE A 3 -5.96 -23.05 -4.14
CA PHE A 3 -5.06 -22.38 -3.20
C PHE A 3 -5.62 -22.45 -1.78
N ASP A 4 -4.72 -22.59 -0.81
CA ASP A 4 -5.08 -22.59 0.60
C ASP A 4 -5.62 -21.19 1.02
N PRO A 5 -6.87 -21.10 1.49
CA PRO A 5 -7.49 -19.84 1.86
C PRO A 5 -6.78 -19.14 3.03
N ASP A 6 -6.21 -19.87 3.97
CA ASP A 6 -5.53 -19.29 5.14
C ASP A 6 -4.17 -18.73 4.75
N LYS A 7 -3.42 -19.46 3.91
CA LYS A 7 -2.18 -18.96 3.31
C LYS A 7 -2.43 -17.68 2.49
N ARG A 8 -3.48 -17.68 1.65
CA ARG A 8 -3.86 -16.50 0.86
C ARG A 8 -4.19 -15.32 1.74
N LYS A 9 -4.99 -15.53 2.79
CA LYS A 9 -5.39 -14.51 3.75
C LYS A 9 -4.18 -13.90 4.45
N LEU A 10 -3.26 -14.74 4.94
CA LEU A 10 -2.04 -14.31 5.59
C LEU A 10 -1.15 -13.48 4.66
N LEU A 11 -0.80 -14.01 3.48
CA LEU A 11 0.13 -13.36 2.56
C LEU A 11 -0.45 -12.07 1.96
N SER A 12 -1.74 -12.06 1.62
CA SER A 12 -2.41 -10.85 1.11
C SER A 12 -2.49 -9.76 2.18
N SER A 13 -2.78 -10.13 3.43
CA SER A 13 -2.77 -9.17 4.56
C SER A 13 -1.37 -8.64 4.82
N LEU A 14 -0.34 -9.49 4.70
CA LEU A 14 1.05 -9.11 4.88
C LEU A 14 1.51 -8.09 3.81
N CYS A 15 1.02 -8.19 2.57
CA CYS A 15 1.30 -7.21 1.52
C CYS A 15 0.92 -5.79 1.96
N HIS A 16 -0.29 -5.61 2.51
CA HIS A 16 -0.79 -4.30 2.93
C HIS A 16 -0.27 -3.88 4.31
N GLY A 17 -0.03 -4.85 5.20
CA GLY A 17 0.55 -4.60 6.52
C GLY A 17 2.03 -4.19 6.49
N ALA A 18 2.73 -4.47 5.39
CA ALA A 18 4.16 -4.16 5.26
C ALA A 18 4.48 -2.67 5.45
N ILE A 19 3.57 -1.78 5.05
CA ILE A 19 3.72 -0.33 5.19
C ILE A 19 3.92 0.13 6.65
N PHE A 20 3.46 -0.66 7.63
CA PHE A 20 3.59 -0.34 9.06
C PHE A 20 4.94 -0.73 9.67
N ILE A 21 5.77 -1.50 8.96
CA ILE A 21 7.07 -1.97 9.48
C ILE A 21 8.09 -0.84 9.47
N ASN A 22 8.15 -0.09 8.37
CA ASN A 22 9.05 1.03 8.20
C ASN A 22 8.50 1.95 7.11
N TYR A 23 8.59 3.26 7.34
CA TYR A 23 8.07 4.28 6.44
C TYR A 23 8.85 4.40 5.12
N PHE A 24 10.10 3.93 5.07
CA PHE A 24 10.98 4.21 3.93
C PHE A 24 11.22 3.03 2.98
N PHE A 25 11.92 1.97 3.38
CA PHE A 25 12.46 1.01 2.38
C PHE A 25 12.17 -0.46 2.63
N LEU A 26 12.16 -0.92 3.90
CA LEU A 26 11.94 -2.34 4.18
C LEU A 26 10.51 -2.82 3.88
N SER A 27 9.54 -1.91 3.96
CA SER A 27 8.12 -2.18 3.74
C SER A 27 7.79 -2.59 2.30
N VAL A 28 8.42 -1.99 1.30
CA VAL A 28 8.13 -2.29 -0.12
C VAL A 28 8.64 -3.67 -0.55
N LEU A 29 9.67 -4.21 0.13
CA LEU A 29 10.29 -5.48 -0.25
C LEU A 29 9.35 -6.66 -0.05
N ILE A 30 8.48 -6.62 0.95
CA ILE A 30 7.52 -7.69 1.24
C ILE A 30 6.55 -7.90 0.07
N PRO A 31 5.75 -6.90 -0.36
CA PRO A 31 4.88 -7.07 -1.51
C PRO A 31 5.68 -7.29 -2.81
N LEU A 32 6.88 -6.70 -2.96
CA LEU A 32 7.73 -6.97 -4.13
C LEU A 32 8.12 -8.46 -4.24
N VAL A 33 8.62 -9.04 -3.16
CA VAL A 33 8.99 -10.46 -3.13
C VAL A 33 7.74 -11.32 -3.38
N LEU A 34 6.62 -11.04 -2.72
CA LEU A 34 5.38 -11.80 -2.90
C LEU A 34 4.80 -11.69 -4.32
N LEU A 35 4.96 -10.55 -4.99
CA LEU A 35 4.58 -10.39 -6.40
C LEU A 35 5.36 -11.34 -7.31
N VAL A 36 6.64 -11.58 -7.01
CA VAL A 36 7.52 -12.43 -7.81
C VAL A 36 7.32 -13.91 -7.47
N ILE A 37 7.30 -14.28 -6.19
CA ILE A 37 7.40 -15.69 -5.77
C ILE A 37 6.04 -16.39 -5.57
N SER A 38 4.94 -15.64 -5.41
CA SER A 38 3.64 -16.26 -5.13
C SER A 38 3.04 -16.86 -6.39
N GLU A 39 2.61 -18.12 -6.34
CA GLU A 39 1.81 -18.74 -7.42
C GLU A 39 0.32 -18.37 -7.34
N ASP A 40 -0.13 -17.81 -6.20
CA ASP A 40 -1.51 -17.42 -6.00
C ASP A 40 -1.80 -16.07 -6.68
N PRO A 41 -2.70 -16.01 -7.69
CA PRO A 41 -3.02 -14.78 -8.40
C PRO A 41 -3.63 -13.70 -7.49
N VAL A 42 -4.38 -14.09 -6.44
CA VAL A 42 -4.99 -13.12 -5.51
C VAL A 42 -3.93 -12.47 -4.63
N VAL A 43 -2.93 -13.24 -4.19
CA VAL A 43 -1.78 -12.70 -3.45
C VAL A 43 -0.97 -11.78 -4.35
N LYS A 44 -0.71 -12.17 -5.61
CA LYS A 44 -0.01 -11.32 -6.59
C LYS A 44 -0.73 -10.01 -6.86
N ALA A 45 -2.06 -10.02 -6.96
CA ALA A 45 -2.83 -8.81 -7.15
C ALA A 45 -2.79 -7.88 -5.93
N ASN A 46 -2.94 -8.42 -4.71
CA ASN A 46 -2.79 -7.64 -3.48
C ASN A 46 -1.37 -7.08 -3.32
N ALA A 47 -0.35 -7.84 -3.71
CA ALA A 47 1.03 -7.37 -3.75
C ALA A 47 1.20 -6.18 -4.72
N ARG A 48 0.63 -6.27 -5.93
CA ARG A 48 0.64 -5.20 -6.93
C ARG A 48 -0.03 -3.92 -6.42
N GLU A 49 -1.20 -4.06 -5.78
CA GLU A 49 -1.94 -2.94 -5.18
C GLU A 49 -1.15 -2.28 -4.04
N SER A 50 -0.54 -3.07 -3.16
CA SER A 50 0.34 -2.54 -2.11
C SER A 50 1.54 -1.79 -2.70
N LEU A 51 2.18 -2.30 -3.76
CA LEU A 51 3.28 -1.59 -4.44
C LEU A 51 2.81 -0.29 -5.09
N ASN A 52 1.65 -0.31 -5.77
CA ASN A 52 1.05 0.91 -6.33
C ASN A 52 0.84 1.96 -5.23
N LEU A 53 0.33 1.56 -4.05
CA LEU A 53 0.20 2.47 -2.91
C LEU A 53 1.56 3.05 -2.47
N HIS A 54 2.59 2.22 -2.28
CA HIS A 54 3.92 2.69 -1.86
C HIS A 54 4.50 3.72 -2.84
N LEU A 55 4.39 3.46 -4.15
CA LEU A 55 4.84 4.39 -5.19
C LEU A 55 4.09 5.72 -5.14
N ASN A 56 2.76 5.69 -5.01
CA ASN A 56 1.95 6.91 -4.90
C ASN A 56 2.30 7.71 -3.64
N LEU A 57 2.51 7.03 -2.51
CA LEU A 57 2.88 7.68 -1.25
C LEU A 57 4.29 8.28 -1.32
N TRP A 58 5.27 7.60 -1.92
CA TRP A 58 6.61 8.16 -2.10
C TRP A 58 6.59 9.43 -2.94
N VAL A 59 5.88 9.43 -4.07
CA VAL A 59 5.72 10.62 -4.91
C VAL A 59 5.00 11.73 -4.13
N GLY A 60 3.90 11.40 -3.46
CA GLY A 60 3.13 12.37 -2.68
C GLY A 60 3.94 13.00 -1.54
N TRP A 61 4.66 12.19 -0.76
CA TRP A 61 5.50 12.67 0.33
C TRP A 61 6.72 13.44 -0.17
N ALA A 62 7.29 13.07 -1.32
CA ALA A 62 8.36 13.86 -1.94
C ALA A 62 7.87 15.26 -2.34
N ILE A 63 6.68 15.37 -2.94
CA ILE A 63 6.05 16.66 -3.28
C ILE A 63 5.75 17.47 -2.02
N ALA A 64 5.12 16.85 -1.00
CA ALA A 64 4.81 17.54 0.25
C ALA A 64 6.08 18.01 0.98
N GLY A 65 7.14 17.20 1.00
CA GLY A 65 8.44 17.56 1.56
C GLY A 65 9.11 18.71 0.81
N PHE A 66 9.05 18.70 -0.53
CA PHE A 66 9.53 19.83 -1.35
C PHE A 66 8.77 21.13 -1.03
N CYS A 67 7.44 21.08 -0.93
CA CYS A 67 6.64 22.24 -0.54
C CYS A 67 7.02 22.73 0.87
N ALA A 68 7.18 21.83 1.83
CA ALA A 68 7.54 22.16 3.21
C ALA A 68 8.94 22.80 3.34
N ALA A 69 9.86 22.46 2.44
CA ALA A 69 11.21 23.07 2.39
C ALA A 69 11.18 24.54 1.96
N THR A 70 10.07 25.03 1.40
CA THR A 70 9.88 26.43 1.03
C THR A 70 8.95 27.11 2.02
N VAL A 71 9.31 28.29 2.53
CA VAL A 71 8.49 29.00 3.53
C VAL A 71 7.08 29.32 3.01
N ILE A 72 6.97 29.66 1.71
CA ILE A 72 5.71 30.09 1.09
C ILE A 72 4.74 28.91 0.89
N LEU A 73 5.23 27.69 0.60
CA LEU A 73 4.37 26.54 0.29
C LEU A 73 4.07 25.65 1.50
N ILE A 74 4.47 26.03 2.71
CA ILE A 74 4.12 25.31 3.96
C ILE A 74 2.61 25.05 4.06
N PRO A 75 1.70 26.01 3.79
CA PRO A 75 0.26 25.74 3.85
C PRO A 75 -0.18 24.62 2.91
N ILE A 76 0.41 24.55 1.71
CA ILE A 76 0.13 23.50 0.72
C ILE A 76 0.65 22.14 1.22
N ALA A 77 1.85 22.11 1.80
CA ALA A 77 2.41 20.90 2.38
C ALA A 77 1.49 20.30 3.47
N ILE A 78 0.93 21.15 4.33
CA ILE A 78 -0.02 20.71 5.38
C ILE A 78 -1.29 20.13 4.75
N ILE A 79 -1.86 20.79 3.75
CA ILE A 79 -3.07 20.31 3.05
C ILE A 79 -2.81 18.96 2.38
N LEU A 80 -1.63 18.77 1.76
CA LEU A 80 -1.25 17.51 1.13
C LEU A 80 -0.95 16.39 2.13
N ALA A 81 -0.40 16.71 3.30
CA ALA A 81 -0.06 15.73 4.31
C ALA A 81 -1.29 14.98 4.85
N ILE A 82 -2.44 15.65 4.97
CA ILE A 82 -3.69 15.05 5.49
C ILE A 82 -4.12 13.81 4.67
N PRO A 83 -4.39 13.89 3.36
CA PRO A 83 -4.77 12.72 2.57
C PRO A 83 -3.65 11.67 2.49
N LEU A 84 -2.38 12.09 2.47
CA LEU A 84 -1.24 11.15 2.48
C LEU A 84 -1.19 10.32 3.76
N LEU A 85 -1.46 10.91 4.92
CA LEU A 85 -1.57 10.18 6.19
C LEU A 85 -2.73 9.19 6.17
N LEU A 86 -3.90 9.58 5.63
CA LEU A 86 -5.04 8.68 5.49
C LEU A 86 -4.71 7.48 4.59
N LEU A 87 -4.05 7.73 3.45
CA LEU A 87 -3.59 6.68 2.53
C LEU A 87 -2.49 5.80 3.15
N SER A 88 -1.66 6.34 4.04
CA SER A 88 -0.57 5.59 4.69
C SER A 88 -1.05 4.70 5.84
N PHE A 89 -2.15 5.07 6.51
CA PHE A 89 -2.62 4.37 7.72
C PHE A 89 -4.00 3.75 7.60
N VAL A 90 -5.00 4.55 7.25
CA VAL A 90 -6.40 4.09 7.24
C VAL A 90 -6.63 3.09 6.12
N MET A 91 -6.16 3.42 4.92
CA MET A 91 -6.43 2.60 3.73
C MET A 91 -5.84 1.18 3.82
N PRO A 92 -4.58 0.97 4.27
CA PRO A 92 -4.04 -0.38 4.48
C PRO A 92 -4.76 -1.18 5.57
N ILE A 93 -5.25 -0.54 6.63
CA ILE A 93 -6.09 -1.21 7.64
C ILE A 93 -7.38 -1.72 6.99
N LEU A 94 -8.05 -0.88 6.18
CA LEU A 94 -9.26 -1.29 5.46
C LEU A 94 -8.98 -2.43 4.47
N ALA A 95 -7.83 -2.42 3.81
CA ALA A 95 -7.39 -3.50 2.93
C ALA A 95 -7.26 -4.83 3.67
N ILE A 96 -6.60 -4.82 4.83
CA ILE A 96 -6.45 -5.99 5.69
C ILE A 96 -7.83 -6.49 6.13
N LEU A 97 -8.69 -5.63 6.68
CA LEU A 97 -10.03 -6.03 7.14
C LEU A 97 -10.87 -6.65 6.01
N LYS A 98 -10.80 -6.10 4.80
CA LYS A 98 -11.47 -6.66 3.61
C LYS A 98 -10.97 -8.07 3.32
N ILE A 99 -9.65 -8.28 3.29
CA ILE A 99 -9.03 -9.58 3.00
C ILE A 99 -9.37 -10.60 4.08
N LEU A 100 -9.37 -10.19 5.36
CA LEU A 100 -9.70 -11.09 6.46
C LEU A 100 -11.14 -11.62 6.39
N GLY A 101 -12.08 -10.81 5.87
CA GLY A 101 -13.48 -11.20 5.67
C GLY A 101 -13.80 -11.77 4.29
N SER A 102 -12.97 -11.53 3.27
CA SER A 102 -13.19 -11.99 1.89
C SER A 102 -11.84 -12.29 1.20
N PRO A 103 -11.16 -13.39 1.59
CA PRO A 103 -9.79 -13.67 1.18
C PRO A 103 -9.65 -14.02 -0.31
N ALA A 104 -10.76 -14.33 -1.00
CA ALA A 104 -10.76 -14.61 -2.43
C ALA A 104 -10.69 -13.34 -3.31
N THR A 105 -10.71 -12.15 -2.71
CA THR A 105 -10.69 -10.87 -3.44
C THR A 105 -9.41 -10.09 -3.17
N GLU A 106 -8.99 -9.31 -4.18
CA GLU A 106 -8.00 -8.25 -4.01
C GLU A 106 -8.63 -6.99 -3.42
N TYR A 107 -7.82 -6.19 -2.74
CA TYR A 107 -8.20 -4.83 -2.35
C TYR A 107 -7.59 -3.83 -3.33
N ARG A 108 -8.45 -3.16 -4.11
CA ARG A 108 -8.03 -2.08 -5.01
C ARG A 108 -8.10 -0.74 -4.30
N TYR A 109 -6.98 -0.04 -4.20
CA TYR A 109 -6.92 1.24 -3.51
C TYR A 109 -7.61 2.34 -4.32
N PRO A 110 -8.60 3.07 -3.76
CA PRO A 110 -9.12 4.28 -4.38
C PRO A 110 -8.10 5.42 -4.28
N PHE A 111 -8.27 6.42 -5.14
CA PHE A 111 -7.50 7.68 -5.13
C PHE A 111 -6.01 7.56 -5.43
N ILE A 112 -5.53 6.39 -5.87
CA ILE A 112 -4.16 6.18 -6.32
C ILE A 112 -4.09 5.87 -7.81
N ILE A 113 -2.93 6.15 -8.40
CA ILE A 113 -2.61 5.74 -9.77
C ILE A 113 -2.15 4.28 -9.74
N HIS A 114 -2.73 3.46 -10.61
CA HIS A 114 -2.37 2.04 -10.74
C HIS A 114 -1.37 1.91 -11.89
N ILE A 115 -0.09 1.77 -11.57
CA ILE A 115 1.01 1.80 -12.54
C ILE A 115 1.42 0.37 -12.92
N LEU A 116 1.57 -0.47 -11.90
CA LEU A 116 1.79 -1.90 -12.04
C LEU A 116 0.46 -2.55 -12.34
#